data_AF-B8AR21-F1
#
_entry.id   AF-B8AR21-F1
#
_cell.length_a   1.000
_cell.length_b   1.000
_cell.length_c   1.000
_cell.angle_alpha   90.00
_cell.angle_beta   90.00
_cell.angle_gamma   90.00
#
_symmetry.space_group_name_H-M   'P 1'
#
loop_
_entity.id
_entity.type
_entity.pdbx_description
1 polymer ?
#
loop_
_entity_poly.entity_id
_entity_poly.type
_entity_poly.pdbx_seq_one_letter_code
_entity_poly.pdbx_strand_id
1 'polypeptide(L)'
;MAMGKEEEYQMMCMALQNENRHYERFKIQSIVAIDEKFYFDISASELGVIKLNPNPTFTTIQVKTLKVSRNCWELAFPHLVVESRGRLYLVVYDRHCIRDMCLFKMDFSRLEWCSVDRLYDQIFFVGKLHFTASYCARQLGLKQGNIYYQEVAETMYVSFLGDET
;
A
#
# COMPACT_ATOMS: atom_id res chain seq x y z
N MET A 1 -30.84 -0.12 3.39
CA MET A 1 -30.95 -1.00 4.57
C MET A 1 -29.52 -1.20 5.05
N ALA A 2 -29.18 -0.78 6.27
CA ALA A 2 -27.81 -0.93 6.79
C ALA A 2 -27.57 -2.40 7.16
N MET A 3 -26.41 -2.93 6.77
CA MET A 3 -25.99 -4.30 7.05
C MET A 3 -25.75 -4.49 8.55
N GLY A 4 -26.07 -5.68 9.08
CA GLY A 4 -25.83 -5.98 10.49
C GLY A 4 -24.33 -6.13 10.79
N LYS A 5 -23.86 -5.69 11.96
CA LYS A 5 -22.45 -5.82 12.38
C LYS A 5 -21.90 -7.24 12.27
N GLU A 6 -22.75 -8.24 12.47
CA GLU A 6 -22.39 -9.65 12.32
C GLU A 6 -22.23 -10.04 10.85
N GLU A 7 -23.05 -9.51 9.94
CA GLU A 7 -22.92 -9.77 8.50
C GLU A 7 -21.67 -9.09 7.93
N GLU A 8 -21.34 -7.87 8.38
CA GLU A 8 -20.05 -7.21 8.09
C GLU A 8 -18.87 -8.05 8.57
N TYR A 9 -18.96 -8.61 9.78
CA TYR A 9 -17.94 -9.44 10.39
C TYR A 9 -17.76 -10.77 9.66
N GLN A 10 -18.85 -11.46 9.34
CA GLN A 10 -18.84 -12.73 8.61
C GLN A 10 -18.33 -12.53 7.17
N MET A 11 -18.66 -11.41 6.53
CA MET A 11 -18.19 -11.10 5.18
C MET A 11 -16.69 -10.80 5.14
N MET A 12 -16.15 -10.14 6.17
CA MET A 12 -14.71 -9.96 6.36
C MET A 12 -13.97 -11.30 6.59
N CYS A 13 -14.62 -12.27 7.25
CA CYS A 13 -14.07 -13.62 7.45
C CYS A 13 -14.20 -14.52 6.21
N MET A 14 -15.27 -14.39 5.41
CA MET A 14 -15.52 -15.22 4.21
C MET A 14 -14.63 -14.84 3.02
N ALA A 15 -14.18 -13.58 2.95
CA ALA A 15 -13.23 -13.07 1.95
C ALA A 15 -11.92 -13.86 1.82
N LEU A 16 -11.59 -14.68 2.83
CA LEU A 16 -10.27 -15.28 3.02
C LEU A 16 -10.35 -16.81 3.20
N GLN A 17 -11.39 -17.45 2.67
CA GLN A 17 -11.45 -18.91 2.66
C GLN A 17 -10.30 -19.51 1.84
N ASN A 18 -9.24 -19.91 2.53
CA ASN A 18 -8.33 -20.95 2.06
C ASN A 18 -8.81 -22.25 2.72
N GLU A 19 -9.13 -23.25 1.90
CA GLU A 19 -9.66 -24.53 2.36
C GLU A 19 -8.64 -25.20 3.29
N ASN A 20 -9.01 -25.31 4.57
CA ASN A 20 -8.33 -25.98 5.68
C ASN A 20 -7.55 -25.08 6.67
N ARG A 21 -8.16 -25.00 7.86
CA ARG A 21 -7.57 -24.84 9.21
C ARG A 21 -7.33 -23.41 9.71
N HIS A 22 -7.94 -23.17 10.88
CA HIS A 22 -7.80 -22.02 11.79
C HIS A 22 -8.25 -20.67 11.23
N TYR A 23 -9.16 -20.01 11.96
CA TYR A 23 -9.50 -18.60 11.77
C TYR A 23 -8.27 -17.74 12.10
N GLU A 24 -7.28 -17.68 11.21
CA GLU A 24 -6.24 -16.67 11.31
C GLU A 24 -6.89 -15.31 11.01
N ARG A 25 -6.94 -14.45 12.03
CA ARG A 25 -7.35 -13.05 11.87
C ARG A 25 -6.28 -12.35 11.02
N PHE A 26 -6.48 -12.30 9.71
CA PHE A 26 -5.67 -11.46 8.84
C PHE A 26 -5.99 -9.99 9.14
N LYS A 27 -5.03 -9.31 9.75
CA LYS A 27 -5.12 -7.86 9.99
C LYS A 27 -4.77 -7.15 8.69
N ILE A 28 -5.74 -6.48 8.08
CA ILE A 28 -5.46 -5.53 6.99
C ILE A 28 -4.60 -4.42 7.59
N GLN A 29 -3.36 -4.33 7.13
CA GLN A 29 -2.40 -3.37 7.63
C GLN A 29 -2.50 -2.05 6.87
N SER A 30 -2.51 -2.10 5.53
CA SER A 30 -2.57 -0.92 4.67
C SER A 30 -3.69 -1.07 3.65
N ILE A 31 -4.52 -0.04 3.49
CA ILE A 31 -5.68 -0.02 2.60
C ILE A 31 -5.84 1.36 1.97
N VAL A 32 -6.22 1.40 0.70
CA VAL A 32 -6.47 2.66 -0.03
C VAL A 32 -7.70 2.55 -0.92
N ALA A 33 -8.37 3.67 -1.19
CA ALA A 33 -9.55 3.75 -2.03
C ALA A 33 -9.24 4.35 -3.39
N ILE A 34 -9.55 3.63 -4.49
CA ILE A 34 -9.36 4.07 -5.88
C ILE A 34 -10.59 3.65 -6.69
N ASP A 35 -11.20 4.60 -7.39
CA ASP A 35 -12.33 4.36 -8.31
C ASP A 35 -13.39 3.41 -7.72
N GLU A 36 -13.91 3.77 -6.55
CA GLU A 36 -14.96 3.05 -5.79
C GLU A 36 -14.57 1.65 -5.25
N LYS A 37 -13.29 1.30 -5.32
CA LYS A 37 -12.75 0.05 -4.80
C LYS A 37 -11.73 0.33 -3.72
N PHE A 38 -11.61 -0.59 -2.78
CA PHE A 38 -10.53 -0.56 -1.80
C PHE A 38 -9.51 -1.64 -2.15
N TYR A 39 -8.25 -1.25 -2.12
CA TYR A 39 -7.12 -2.13 -2.38
C TYR A 39 -6.28 -2.24 -1.11
N PHE A 40 -5.90 -3.45 -0.75
CA PHE A 40 -5.02 -3.70 0.39
C PHE A 40 -3.97 -4.75 0.03
N ASP A 41 -2.81 -4.62 0.67
CA ASP A 41 -1.72 -5.57 0.48
C ASP A 41 -2.00 -6.90 1.21
N ILE A 42 -1.77 -8.02 0.53
CA ILE A 42 -1.84 -9.38 1.09
C ILE A 42 -0.45 -10.01 1.06
N SER A 43 0.22 -9.97 -0.10
CA SER A 43 1.57 -10.47 -0.28
C SER A 43 2.25 -9.85 -1.50
N ALA A 44 3.55 -10.16 -1.70
CA ALA A 44 4.33 -9.69 -2.85
C ALA A 44 3.76 -10.11 -4.23
N SER A 45 2.81 -11.04 -4.28
CA SER A 45 2.14 -11.50 -5.51
C SER A 45 0.62 -11.41 -5.44
N GLU A 46 0.04 -10.79 -4.41
CA GLU A 46 -1.41 -10.76 -4.24
C GLU A 46 -1.90 -9.45 -3.62
N LEU A 47 -2.93 -8.87 -4.24
CA LEU A 47 -3.65 -7.72 -3.72
C LEU A 47 -5.09 -8.11 -3.39
N GLY A 48 -5.56 -7.68 -2.22
CA GLY A 48 -6.96 -7.74 -1.86
C GLY A 48 -7.75 -6.60 -2.46
N VAL A 49 -8.98 -6.87 -2.88
CA VAL A 49 -9.90 -5.89 -3.47
C VAL A 49 -11.27 -6.00 -2.83
N ILE A 50 -11.75 -4.88 -2.28
CA ILE A 50 -13.11 -4.74 -1.75
C ILE A 50 -13.90 -3.82 -2.69
N LYS A 51 -15.08 -4.25 -3.13
CA LYS A 51 -16.05 -3.38 -3.81
C LYS A 51 -17.31 -3.36 -2.99
N LEU A 52 -17.84 -2.18 -2.65
CA LEU A 52 -19.02 -2.09 -1.78
C LEU A 52 -20.36 -2.08 -2.54
N ASN A 53 -20.34 -1.68 -3.81
CA ASN A 53 -21.55 -1.53 -4.63
C ASN A 53 -21.62 -2.58 -5.75
N PRO A 54 -22.82 -3.11 -6.07
CA PRO A 54 -24.09 -2.90 -5.38
C PRO A 54 -24.20 -3.66 -4.04
N ASN A 55 -23.39 -4.70 -3.85
CA ASN A 55 -23.23 -5.41 -2.59
C ASN A 55 -21.73 -5.55 -2.29
N PRO A 56 -21.33 -5.58 -1.01
CA PRO A 56 -19.93 -5.73 -0.68
C PRO A 56 -19.38 -7.10 -1.10
N THR A 57 -18.28 -7.05 -1.85
CA THR A 57 -17.58 -8.21 -2.38
C THR A 57 -16.10 -8.08 -2.06
N PHE A 58 -15.51 -9.21 -1.70
CA PHE A 58 -14.11 -9.33 -1.36
C PHE A 58 -13.50 -10.33 -2.33
N THR A 59 -12.46 -9.90 -3.01
CA THR A 59 -11.78 -10.67 -4.04
C THR A 59 -10.30 -10.45 -3.93
N THR A 60 -9.50 -11.29 -4.55
CA THR A 60 -8.07 -11.06 -4.70
C THR A 60 -7.70 -10.97 -6.17
N ILE A 61 -6.62 -10.24 -6.46
CA ILE A 61 -6.00 -10.22 -7.77
C ILE A 61 -4.57 -10.74 -7.64
N GLN A 62 -4.23 -11.68 -8.53
CA GLN A 62 -2.88 -12.18 -8.63
C GLN A 62 -2.03 -11.15 -9.38
N VAL A 63 -0.91 -10.78 -8.78
CA VAL A 63 0.03 -9.80 -9.29
C VAL A 63 1.34 -10.50 -9.60
N LYS A 64 1.99 -10.15 -10.71
CA LYS A 64 3.32 -10.67 -11.02
C LYS A 64 4.27 -10.35 -9.87
N THR A 65 4.92 -11.39 -9.36
CA THR A 65 5.82 -11.29 -8.21
C THR A 65 6.87 -10.22 -8.44
N LEU A 66 6.95 -9.28 -7.50
CA LEU A 66 7.98 -8.26 -7.47
C LEU A 66 9.37 -8.86 -7.30
N LYS A 67 10.28 -8.54 -8.24
CA LYS A 67 11.72 -8.83 -8.15
C LYS A 67 12.51 -7.57 -7.76
N VAL A 68 12.38 -7.12 -6.51
CA VAL A 68 13.33 -6.23 -5.79
C VAL A 68 14.71 -6.93 -5.62
N SER A 69 15.63 -6.47 -4.78
CA SER A 69 16.94 -7.13 -4.55
C SER A 69 16.92 -7.98 -3.28
N ARG A 70 17.79 -9.01 -3.20
CA ARG A 70 17.82 -10.00 -2.10
C ARG A 70 17.87 -9.42 -0.68
N ASN A 71 18.38 -8.20 -0.52
CA ASN A 71 18.50 -7.56 0.78
C ASN A 71 17.17 -7.00 1.31
N CYS A 72 16.12 -6.99 0.50
CA CYS A 72 14.83 -6.38 0.82
C CYS A 72 13.72 -7.39 1.17
N TRP A 73 13.99 -8.68 1.40
CA TRP A 73 12.89 -9.67 1.39
C TRP A 73 12.77 -10.72 2.45
N GLU A 74 13.79 -11.05 3.24
CA GLU A 74 13.63 -12.26 4.05
C GLU A 74 13.08 -12.02 5.46
N LEU A 75 13.07 -10.80 6.00
CA LEU A 75 12.53 -10.55 7.34
C LEU A 75 11.96 -9.12 7.48
N ALA A 76 10.62 -9.02 7.48
CA ALA A 76 9.81 -8.00 8.17
C ALA A 76 9.59 -6.59 7.54
N PHE A 77 8.82 -6.50 6.45
CA PHE A 77 8.40 -5.19 5.93
C PHE A 77 6.89 -4.93 6.01
N PRO A 78 6.48 -3.75 6.52
CA PRO A 78 5.15 -3.22 6.26
C PRO A 78 5.11 -2.66 4.84
N HIS A 79 4.50 -3.39 3.90
CA HIS A 79 4.15 -2.85 2.60
C HIS A 79 3.07 -1.78 2.77
N LEU A 80 3.32 -0.60 2.20
CA LEU A 80 2.39 0.53 2.31
C LEU A 80 1.81 0.83 0.94
N VAL A 81 0.50 0.62 0.81
CA VAL A 81 -0.24 1.05 -0.37
C VAL A 81 -0.60 2.52 -0.22
N VAL A 82 -0.38 3.30 -1.28
CA VAL A 82 -0.67 4.74 -1.32
C VAL A 82 -1.54 5.03 -2.53
N GLU A 83 -2.65 5.74 -2.33
CA GLU A 83 -3.40 6.32 -3.43
C GLU A 83 -2.81 7.70 -3.77
N SER A 84 -2.63 7.95 -5.07
CA SER A 84 -2.32 9.29 -5.56
C SER A 84 -2.85 9.50 -6.97
N ARG A 85 -3.79 10.45 -7.11
CA ARG A 85 -4.41 10.86 -8.39
C ARG A 85 -5.05 9.68 -9.14
N GLY A 86 -5.81 8.85 -8.43
CA GLY A 86 -6.49 7.68 -8.96
C GLY A 86 -5.55 6.53 -9.32
N ARG A 87 -4.32 6.52 -8.78
CA ARG A 87 -3.32 5.47 -9.05
C ARG A 87 -2.86 4.83 -7.76
N LEU A 88 -2.63 3.52 -7.83
CA LEU A 88 -2.14 2.71 -6.73
C LEU A 88 -0.62 2.64 -6.78
N TYR A 89 0.02 2.99 -5.67
CA TYR A 89 1.45 2.85 -5.47
C TYR A 89 1.75 1.93 -4.30
N LEU A 90 2.90 1.27 -4.36
CA LEU A 90 3.46 0.45 -3.29
C LEU A 90 4.79 1.06 -2.88
N VAL A 91 4.91 1.40 -1.60
CA VAL A 91 6.18 1.81 -0.99
C VAL A 91 6.73 0.60 -0.23
N VAL A 92 7.95 0.21 -0.57
CA VAL A 92 8.70 -0.86 0.08
C VAL A 92 9.96 -0.26 0.66
N TYR A 93 10.27 -0.52 1.92
CA TYR A 93 11.44 0.04 2.58
C TYR A 93 12.02 -0.95 3.57
N ASP A 94 13.33 -0.86 3.81
CA ASP A 94 13.95 -1.64 4.86
C ASP A 94 13.61 -1.05 6.24
N ARG A 95 13.00 -1.85 7.15
CA ARG A 95 12.81 -1.54 8.57
C ARG A 95 14.10 -1.07 9.27
N HIS A 96 15.27 -1.44 8.75
CA HIS A 96 16.58 -1.05 9.25
C HIS A 96 17.21 0.11 8.45
N CYS A 97 16.69 0.43 7.26
CA CYS A 97 17.17 1.52 6.42
C CYS A 97 16.04 2.19 5.62
N ILE A 98 15.44 3.22 6.22
CA ILE A 98 14.39 4.06 5.61
C ILE A 98 14.90 4.82 4.36
N ARG A 99 16.22 4.96 4.20
CA ARG A 99 16.84 5.63 3.05
C ARG A 99 16.67 4.84 1.75
N ASP A 100 16.56 3.51 1.83
CA ASP A 100 16.46 2.63 0.66
C ASP A 100 14.99 2.29 0.34
N MET A 101 14.19 3.33 0.18
CA MET A 101 12.79 3.21 -0.24
C MET A 101 12.72 2.89 -1.74
N CYS A 102 12.08 1.77 -2.06
CA CYS A 102 11.66 1.43 -3.41
C CYS A 102 10.20 1.82 -3.60
N LEU A 103 9.91 2.46 -4.72
CA LEU A 103 8.57 2.89 -5.09
C LEU A 103 8.12 2.16 -6.35
N PHE A 104 6.91 1.61 -6.30
CA PHE A 104 6.28 0.94 -7.43
C PHE A 104 4.90 1.51 -7.69
N LYS A 105 4.48 1.47 -8.94
CA LYS A 105 3.13 1.79 -9.39
C LYS A 105 2.46 0.53 -9.92
N MET A 106 1.21 0.31 -9.54
CA MET A 106 0.43 -0.80 -10.09
C MET A 106 0.05 -0.52 -11.55
N ASP A 107 0.34 -1.46 -12.43
CA ASP A 107 -0.22 -1.56 -13.77
C ASP A 107 -1.37 -2.57 -13.73
N PHE A 108 -2.60 -2.08 -13.65
CA PHE A 108 -3.80 -2.94 -13.63
C PHE A 108 -4.03 -3.68 -14.96
N SER A 109 -3.49 -3.19 -16.08
CA SER A 109 -3.62 -3.84 -17.39
C SER A 109 -2.74 -5.08 -17.47
N ARG A 110 -1.55 -5.01 -16.88
CA ARG A 110 -0.55 -6.10 -16.89
C ARG A 110 -0.50 -6.90 -15.59
N LEU A 111 -1.25 -6.48 -14.58
CA LEU A 111 -1.25 -7.00 -13.21
C LEU A 111 0.16 -7.14 -12.67
N GLU A 112 0.93 -6.06 -12.71
CA GLU A 112 2.31 -6.04 -12.24
C GLU A 112 2.66 -4.70 -11.58
N TRP A 113 3.65 -4.77 -10.70
CA TRP A 113 4.23 -3.59 -10.08
C TRP A 113 5.41 -3.07 -10.93
N CYS A 114 5.27 -1.84 -11.42
CA CYS A 114 6.29 -1.17 -12.21
C CYS A 114 7.10 -0.23 -11.33
N SER A 115 8.43 -0.37 -11.31
CA SER A 115 9.30 0.57 -10.61
C SER A 115 9.10 1.99 -11.15
N VAL A 116 9.06 2.96 -10.26
CA VAL A 116 9.01 4.38 -10.62
C VAL A 116 10.14 5.10 -9.91
N ASP A 117 10.81 5.99 -10.64
CA ASP A 117 11.97 6.73 -10.17
C ASP A 117 11.59 8.04 -9.48
N ARG A 118 10.37 8.57 -9.69
CA ARG A 118 9.94 9.89 -9.20
C ARG A 118 8.44 9.99 -8.93
N LEU A 119 8.08 10.84 -7.96
CA LEU A 119 6.68 11.22 -7.66
C LEU A 119 6.22 12.52 -8.37
N TYR A 120 7.08 13.12 -9.20
CA TYR A 120 6.84 14.41 -9.86
C TYR A 120 6.39 15.48 -8.85
N ASP A 121 5.21 16.07 -9.02
CA ASP A 121 4.67 17.12 -8.16
C ASP A 121 3.97 16.59 -6.90
N GLN A 122 3.92 15.26 -6.71
CA GLN A 122 3.34 14.64 -5.53
C GLN A 122 4.39 14.41 -4.45
N ILE A 123 3.92 14.40 -3.20
CA ILE A 123 4.64 13.88 -2.04
C ILE A 123 3.80 12.78 -1.41
N PHE A 124 4.48 11.80 -0.83
CA PHE A 124 3.83 10.75 -0.04
C PHE A 124 4.18 10.95 1.43
N PHE A 125 3.16 10.92 2.28
CA PHE A 125 3.32 10.75 3.71
C PHE A 125 3.12 9.27 4.04
N VAL A 126 4.10 8.67 4.69
CA VAL A 126 4.07 7.29 5.14
C VAL A 126 4.48 7.25 6.61
N GLY A 127 4.04 6.25 7.36
CA GLY A 127 4.41 6.18 8.77
C GLY A 127 4.25 4.81 9.39
N LYS A 128 4.76 4.69 10.62
CA LYS A 128 4.47 3.52 11.46
C LYS A 128 2.94 3.37 11.62
N LEU A 129 2.50 2.13 11.83
CA LEU A 129 1.07 1.75 11.83
C LEU A 129 0.36 1.86 10.48
N HIS A 130 1.12 1.88 9.39
CA HIS A 130 0.61 1.75 8.02
C HIS A 130 -0.25 2.90 7.50
N PHE A 131 -0.08 4.08 8.10
CA PHE A 131 -0.66 5.31 7.60
C PHE A 131 -0.01 5.71 6.27
N THR A 132 -0.84 6.07 5.30
CA THR A 132 -0.40 6.61 4.01
C THR A 132 -1.29 7.77 3.56
N ALA A 133 -0.69 8.77 2.93
CA ALA A 133 -1.40 9.84 2.25
C ALA A 133 -0.55 10.39 1.10
N SER A 134 -1.20 11.00 0.10
CA SER A 134 -0.53 11.73 -0.97
C SER A 134 -1.08 13.14 -1.09
N TYR A 135 -0.22 14.08 -1.46
CA TYR A 135 -0.64 15.46 -1.73
C TYR A 135 0.27 16.15 -2.76
N CYS A 136 -0.21 17.25 -3.34
CA CYS A 136 0.57 18.10 -4.23
C CYS A 136 1.61 18.92 -3.44
N ALA A 137 2.90 18.70 -3.74
CA ALA A 137 4.00 19.37 -3.04
C ALA A 137 3.94 20.90 -3.15
N ARG A 138 3.57 21.40 -4.34
CA ARG A 138 3.48 22.86 -4.62
C ARG A 138 2.46 23.56 -3.75
N GLN A 139 1.35 22.89 -3.42
CA GLN A 139 0.31 23.46 -2.57
C GLN A 139 0.75 23.56 -1.10
N LEU A 140 1.77 22.79 -0.70
CA LEU A 140 2.31 22.77 0.66
C LEU A 140 3.65 23.51 0.79
N GLY A 141 4.18 24.06 -0.31
CA GLY A 141 5.53 24.65 -0.32
C GLY A 141 6.64 23.62 -0.05
N LEU A 142 6.37 22.33 -0.26
CA LEU A 142 7.31 21.24 0.00
C LEU A 142 8.10 20.87 -1.26
N LYS A 143 9.29 20.29 -1.04
CA LYS A 143 10.12 19.80 -2.14
C LYS A 143 9.39 18.62 -2.82
N GLN A 144 9.22 18.77 -4.13
CA GLN A 144 8.54 17.84 -5.01
C GLN A 144 9.26 16.49 -5.05
N GLY A 145 8.52 15.41 -5.27
CA GLY A 145 9.10 14.10 -5.55
C GLY A 145 9.51 13.27 -4.33
N ASN A 146 9.21 13.73 -3.10
CA ASN A 146 9.74 13.14 -1.88
C ASN A 146 8.72 12.26 -1.14
N ILE A 147 9.27 11.32 -0.38
CA ILE A 147 8.55 10.53 0.61
C ILE A 147 8.92 11.06 2.01
N TYR A 148 7.92 11.46 2.77
CA TYR A 148 8.02 11.91 4.15
C TYR A 148 7.60 10.76 5.06
N TYR A 149 8.51 10.29 5.91
CA TYR A 149 8.29 9.18 6.81
C TYR A 149 8.27 9.60 8.27
N GLN A 150 7.20 9.25 8.98
CA GLN A 150 7.11 9.46 10.43
C GLN A 150 7.60 8.21 11.18
N GLU A 151 8.73 8.36 11.87
CA GLU A 151 9.19 7.38 12.84
C GLU A 151 8.60 7.71 14.23
N VAL A 152 8.12 6.70 14.98
CA VAL A 152 7.62 6.91 16.35
C VAL A 152 8.72 7.57 17.20
N ALA A 153 8.33 8.65 17.88
CA ALA A 153 9.11 9.65 18.63
C ALA A 153 9.68 10.81 17.77
N GLU A 154 8.83 11.83 17.58
CA GLU A 154 9.16 13.24 17.25
C GLU A 154 10.02 13.54 16.01
N THR A 155 10.45 12.53 15.24
CA THR A 155 11.39 12.71 14.12
C THR A 155 10.76 12.30 12.79
N MET A 156 10.74 13.23 11.84
CA MET A 156 10.31 13.02 10.45
C MET A 156 11.55 12.87 9.57
N TYR A 157 11.62 11.78 8.80
CA TYR A 157 12.66 11.55 7.80
C TYR A 157 12.14 11.89 6.41
N VAL A 158 13.03 12.39 5.56
CA VAL A 158 12.72 12.67 4.15
C VAL A 158 13.62 11.79 3.29
N SER A 159 12.99 10.96 2.45
CA SER A 159 13.69 10.14 1.47
C SER A 159 13.53 10.78 0.08
N PHE A 160 14.66 10.98 -0.59
CA PHE A 160 14.73 11.52 -1.94
C PHE A 160 14.76 10.38 -2.95
N LEU A 161 13.85 10.42 -3.93
CA LEU A 161 13.88 9.50 -5.06
C LEU A 161 14.72 10.13 -6.19
N GLY A 162 15.99 9.71 -6.32
CA GLY A 162 16.91 10.16 -7.39
C GLY A 162 18.13 10.96 -6.91
N ASP A 163 19.19 10.96 -7.74
CA ASP A 163 20.58 11.33 -7.41
C ASP A 163 20.77 12.69 -6.71
N GLU A 164 21.65 12.67 -5.71
CA GLU A 164 22.33 13.85 -5.17
C GLU A 164 23.06 14.55 -6.33
N THR A 165 22.62 15.76 -6.66
CA THR A 165 23.41 16.74 -7.42
C THR A 165 23.50 18.01 -6.61
#